data_AF-E3PQT3-F1
#
_entry.id   AF-E3PQT3-F1
#
_cell.length_a   1.000
_cell.length_b   1.000
_cell.length_c   1.000
_cell.angle_alpha   90.00
_cell.angle_beta   90.00
_cell.angle_gamma   90.00
#
_symmetry.space_group_name_H-M   'P 1'
#
loop_
_entity.id
_entity.type
_entity.pdbx_description
1 polymer ?
#
loop_
_entity_poly.entity_id
_entity_poly.type
_entity_poly.pdbx_seq_one_letter_code
_entity_poly.pdbx_strand_id
1 'polypeptide(L)'
;MTLRKSNTYLSLVNSYLMDSPQPSSMNYWWNVGSLLGLCLVMQLASGIFLAMHYSSNIELAFNSVEHIMRDVNAGWLIRYIHANGASFFFICLYLHIGKALYYGSYRSPRVLLWTMGVIMFILTMATAFMGYCLVYGQMSHWGNNFALNVMTFIIFMFTLTDMISMPIMWMIYHRTCRYGRNAEKLKIVAKGDMPATPASKYLMTKDCTSRKSVTNFNEPWPFKDTKMLEMMYGSLLGDSHAEKRKGGKGTRITFYQEGSHEDYLLYLHSLIANLGFCNTKMPKMSTRLGKKGKMRKIIRFTTWTYDQFNIIHTLWYNEGKKMLPYSLRNYFTPLALAMWMMDDGGKVGSGLKLSTNNFTKEEVDYTVFLLKDIFNIDSNRQSAGCKDQYCMYMIADSMPTLVNIVKPYIMPSMKYKFGKYF
;
A
#
# COMPACT_ATOMS: atom_id res chain seq x y z
N MET A 1 -2.69 -65.00 -13.41
CA MET A 1 -2.92 -63.59 -13.00
C MET A 1 -3.02 -62.74 -14.26
N THR A 2 -3.93 -61.77 -14.34
CA THR A 2 -4.02 -60.86 -15.50
C THR A 2 -2.75 -60.01 -15.65
N LEU A 3 -2.38 -59.61 -16.87
CA LEU A 3 -1.20 -58.77 -17.15
C LEU A 3 -1.13 -57.52 -16.25
N ARG A 4 -2.28 -56.88 -16.02
CA ARG A 4 -2.42 -55.70 -15.15
C ARG A 4 -2.10 -55.95 -13.67
N LYS A 5 -2.07 -57.21 -13.23
CA LYS A 5 -1.74 -57.61 -11.85
C LYS A 5 -0.34 -58.22 -11.73
N SER A 6 0.16 -58.85 -12.79
CA SER A 6 1.48 -59.50 -12.80
C SER A 6 2.63 -58.55 -13.13
N ASN A 7 2.40 -57.53 -13.95
CA ASN A 7 3.44 -56.54 -14.28
C ASN A 7 3.64 -55.54 -13.12
N THR A 8 4.90 -55.29 -12.75
CA THR A 8 5.28 -54.44 -11.60
C THR A 8 4.76 -53.01 -11.68
N TYR A 9 4.73 -52.39 -12.86
CA TYR A 9 4.24 -51.02 -13.01
C TYR A 9 2.72 -50.96 -13.13
N LEU A 10 2.14 -51.88 -13.91
CA LEU A 10 0.69 -51.92 -14.11
C LEU A 10 -0.05 -52.37 -12.85
N SER A 11 0.56 -53.16 -11.98
CA SER A 11 -0.05 -53.59 -10.72
C SER A 11 -0.31 -52.40 -9.77
N LEU A 12 0.56 -51.39 -9.78
CA LEU A 12 0.35 -50.14 -9.05
C LEU A 12 -0.82 -49.34 -9.63
N VAL A 13 -0.89 -49.19 -10.96
CA VAL A 13 -2.03 -48.51 -11.61
C VAL A 13 -3.33 -49.26 -11.30
N ASN A 14 -3.30 -50.59 -11.35
CA ASN A 14 -4.47 -51.42 -11.07
C ASN A 14 -4.96 -51.27 -9.62
N SER A 15 -4.07 -51.20 -8.64
CA SER A 15 -4.46 -51.11 -7.22
C SER A 15 -5.08 -49.77 -6.84
N TYR A 16 -4.69 -48.67 -7.50
CA TYR A 16 -5.21 -47.34 -7.21
C TYR A 16 -6.39 -46.91 -8.09
N LEU A 17 -6.41 -47.28 -9.38
CA LEU A 17 -7.38 -46.73 -10.35
C LEU A 17 -8.40 -47.73 -10.90
N MET A 18 -8.11 -49.03 -10.92
CA MET A 18 -9.00 -50.02 -11.54
C MET A 18 -9.73 -50.88 -10.51
N ASP A 19 -8.99 -51.69 -9.75
CA ASP A 19 -9.54 -52.68 -8.82
C ASP A 19 -9.53 -52.14 -7.36
N SER A 20 -9.50 -50.83 -7.16
CA SER A 20 -9.51 -50.21 -5.83
C SER A 20 -10.91 -50.35 -5.20
N PRO A 21 -11.07 -50.99 -4.04
CA PRO A 21 -12.38 -51.15 -3.42
C PRO A 21 -12.89 -49.81 -2.88
N GLN A 22 -14.01 -49.33 -3.45
CA GLN A 22 -14.65 -48.07 -3.03
C GLN A 22 -15.97 -48.32 -2.30
N PRO A 23 -16.29 -47.54 -1.24
CA PRO A 23 -17.61 -47.57 -0.62
C PRO A 23 -18.72 -47.19 -1.61
N SER A 24 -19.79 -47.99 -1.67
CA SER A 24 -20.92 -47.76 -2.60
C SER A 24 -21.76 -46.52 -2.29
N SER A 25 -21.71 -46.00 -1.05
CA SER A 25 -22.49 -44.84 -0.59
C SER A 25 -21.80 -43.49 -0.84
N MET A 26 -20.72 -43.46 -1.63
CA MET A 26 -20.02 -42.21 -1.96
C MET A 26 -20.88 -41.30 -2.83
N ASN A 27 -21.02 -40.03 -2.41
CA ASN A 27 -21.68 -39.00 -3.21
C ASN A 27 -20.66 -38.15 -3.98
N TYR A 28 -21.16 -37.18 -4.76
CA TYR A 28 -20.34 -36.33 -5.63
C TYR A 28 -19.23 -35.54 -4.92
N TRP A 29 -19.32 -35.30 -3.60
CA TRP A 29 -18.27 -34.58 -2.87
C TRP A 29 -16.92 -35.31 -2.85
N TRP A 30 -16.90 -36.62 -3.07
CA TRP A 30 -15.66 -37.39 -3.16
C TRP A 30 -14.95 -37.23 -4.50
N ASN A 31 -15.63 -36.72 -5.54
CA ASN A 31 -15.01 -36.44 -6.84
C ASN A 31 -14.08 -35.22 -6.78
N VAL A 32 -14.21 -34.36 -5.77
CA VAL A 32 -13.38 -33.14 -5.65
C VAL A 32 -11.88 -33.50 -5.56
N GLY A 33 -11.53 -34.66 -5.00
CA GLY A 33 -10.14 -35.13 -4.96
C GLY A 33 -9.52 -35.36 -6.35
N SER A 34 -10.26 -35.99 -7.27
CA SER A 34 -9.77 -36.21 -8.63
C SER A 34 -9.73 -34.91 -9.44
N LEU A 35 -10.66 -33.98 -9.19
CA LEU A 35 -10.61 -32.64 -9.77
C LEU A 35 -9.34 -31.88 -9.35
N LEU A 36 -8.88 -32.02 -8.09
CA LEU A 36 -7.60 -31.42 -7.66
C LEU A 36 -6.41 -32.00 -8.43
N GLY A 37 -6.41 -33.31 -8.69
CA GLY A 37 -5.41 -33.95 -9.55
C GLY A 37 -5.44 -33.41 -10.98
N LEU A 38 -6.62 -33.23 -11.55
CA LEU A 38 -6.79 -32.62 -12.88
C LEU A 38 -6.25 -31.18 -12.90
N CYS A 39 -6.61 -30.36 -11.90
CA CYS A 39 -6.10 -28.99 -11.76
C CYS A 39 -4.56 -28.97 -11.72
N LEU A 40 -3.94 -29.86 -10.95
CA LEU A 40 -2.48 -29.95 -10.86
C LEU A 40 -1.85 -30.24 -12.23
N VAL A 41 -2.37 -31.22 -12.97
CA VAL A 41 -1.88 -31.55 -14.31
C VAL A 41 -2.04 -30.36 -15.27
N MET A 42 -3.21 -29.70 -15.25
CA MET A 42 -3.45 -28.51 -16.09
C MET A 42 -2.48 -27.37 -15.77
N GLN A 43 -2.22 -27.09 -14.49
CA GLN A 43 -1.29 -26.03 -14.06
C GLN A 43 0.16 -26.35 -14.45
N LEU A 44 0.60 -27.60 -14.29
CA LEU A 44 1.94 -28.02 -14.68
C LEU A 44 2.14 -27.90 -16.20
N ALA A 45 1.21 -28.43 -16.99
CA ALA A 45 1.30 -28.38 -18.44
C ALA A 45 1.31 -26.93 -18.95
N SER A 46 0.29 -26.14 -18.58
CA SER A 46 0.22 -24.73 -19.00
C SER A 46 1.39 -23.89 -18.48
N GLY A 47 1.87 -24.13 -17.27
CA GLY A 47 3.01 -23.42 -16.69
C GLY A 47 4.31 -23.67 -17.46
N ILE A 48 4.57 -24.91 -17.87
CA ILE A 48 5.75 -25.26 -18.68
C ILE A 48 5.72 -24.54 -20.04
N PHE A 49 4.57 -24.54 -20.73
CA PHE A 49 4.44 -23.83 -22.01
C PHE A 49 4.61 -22.32 -21.87
N LEU A 50 4.07 -21.72 -20.80
CA LEU A 50 4.28 -20.29 -20.52
C LEU A 50 5.74 -19.98 -20.20
N ALA A 51 6.42 -20.85 -19.46
CA ALA A 51 7.82 -20.67 -19.08
C ALA A 51 8.77 -20.62 -20.28
N MET A 52 8.46 -21.31 -21.38
CA MET A 52 9.26 -21.29 -22.62
C MET A 52 9.33 -19.89 -23.28
N HIS A 53 8.37 -19.02 -23.00
CA HIS A 53 8.24 -17.68 -23.58
C HIS A 53 8.39 -16.55 -22.55
N TYR A 54 8.64 -16.88 -21.28
CA TYR A 54 8.70 -15.94 -20.17
C TYR A 54 10.13 -15.50 -19.87
N SER A 55 10.33 -14.23 -19.53
CA SER A 55 11.61 -13.68 -19.05
C SER A 55 11.50 -13.25 -17.59
N SER A 56 12.38 -13.75 -16.72
CA SER A 56 12.35 -13.44 -15.29
C SER A 56 13.02 -12.12 -14.91
N ASN A 57 13.64 -11.41 -15.85
CA ASN A 57 14.21 -10.10 -15.59
C ASN A 57 13.10 -9.09 -15.26
N ILE A 58 13.24 -8.36 -14.14
CA ILE A 58 12.29 -7.37 -13.64
C ILE A 58 11.81 -6.38 -14.71
N GLU A 59 12.72 -5.89 -15.57
CA GLU A 59 12.39 -4.91 -16.61
C GLU A 59 11.62 -5.52 -17.79
N LEU A 60 11.74 -6.84 -17.98
CA LEU A 60 11.17 -7.58 -19.11
C LEU A 60 10.02 -8.49 -18.71
N ALA A 61 9.80 -8.76 -17.43
CA ALA A 61 8.83 -9.74 -16.95
C ALA A 61 7.42 -9.43 -17.46
N PHE A 62 6.95 -8.19 -17.23
CA PHE A 62 5.64 -7.76 -17.73
C PHE A 62 5.55 -7.78 -19.27
N ASN A 63 6.61 -7.35 -19.96
CA ASN A 63 6.66 -7.33 -21.42
C ASN A 63 6.65 -8.75 -22.03
N SER A 64 7.35 -9.72 -21.42
CA SER A 64 7.34 -11.13 -21.86
C SER A 64 5.96 -11.76 -21.69
N VAL A 65 5.23 -11.31 -20.67
CA VAL A 65 3.87 -11.73 -20.40
C VAL A 65 2.86 -11.08 -21.37
N GLU A 66 3.10 -9.85 -21.84
CA GLU A 66 2.37 -9.26 -22.98
C GLU A 66 2.70 -9.97 -24.30
N HIS A 67 3.96 -10.33 -24.54
CA HIS A 67 4.40 -11.11 -25.70
C HIS A 67 3.65 -12.46 -25.79
N ILE A 68 3.55 -13.19 -24.66
CA ILE A 68 2.74 -14.41 -24.58
C ILE A 68 1.28 -14.16 -24.97
N MET A 69 0.70 -13.02 -24.61
CA MET A 69 -0.70 -12.73 -24.91
C MET A 69 -0.94 -12.37 -26.37
N ARG A 70 0.00 -11.68 -27.01
CA ARG A 70 -0.22 -11.03 -28.30
C ARG A 70 0.46 -11.74 -29.45
N ASP A 71 1.64 -12.31 -29.21
CA ASP A 71 2.52 -12.76 -30.29
C ASP A 71 2.70 -14.29 -30.31
N VAL A 72 2.51 -14.97 -29.18
CA VAL A 72 2.58 -16.44 -29.12
C VAL A 72 1.26 -17.05 -29.59
N ASN A 73 1.34 -17.97 -30.55
CA ASN A 73 0.17 -18.70 -31.06
C ASN A 73 -0.58 -19.41 -29.92
N ALA A 74 -1.86 -19.08 -29.74
CA ALA A 74 -2.70 -19.54 -28.62
C ALA A 74 -2.14 -19.24 -27.21
N GLY A 75 -1.14 -18.36 -27.08
CA GLY A 75 -0.54 -18.01 -25.78
C GLY A 75 -1.54 -17.33 -24.84
N TRP A 76 -2.46 -16.51 -25.38
CA TRP A 76 -3.57 -15.94 -24.62
C TRP A 76 -4.46 -17.02 -23.97
N LEU A 77 -4.76 -18.10 -24.70
CA LEU A 77 -5.58 -19.20 -24.23
C LEU A 77 -4.87 -19.96 -23.13
N ILE A 78 -3.60 -20.31 -23.34
CA ILE A 78 -2.78 -21.03 -22.35
C ILE A 78 -2.64 -20.19 -21.07
N ARG A 79 -2.45 -18.87 -21.20
CA ARG A 79 -2.37 -17.99 -20.04
C ARG A 79 -3.69 -17.91 -19.27
N TYR A 80 -4.83 -17.82 -19.96
CA TYR A 80 -6.14 -17.82 -19.28
C TYR A 80 -6.46 -19.17 -18.65
N ILE A 81 -6.07 -20.29 -19.26
CA ILE A 81 -6.16 -21.61 -18.63
C ILE A 81 -5.32 -21.63 -17.35
N HIS A 82 -4.08 -21.15 -17.38
CA HIS A 82 -3.21 -21.14 -16.21
C HIS A 82 -3.70 -20.21 -15.10
N ALA A 83 -4.17 -19.01 -15.44
CA ALA A 83 -4.64 -18.02 -14.46
C ALA A 83 -5.99 -18.42 -13.83
N ASN A 84 -6.99 -18.76 -14.65
CA ASN A 84 -8.30 -19.19 -14.13
C ASN A 84 -8.24 -20.59 -13.51
N GLY A 85 -7.39 -21.47 -14.06
CA GLY A 85 -7.13 -22.81 -13.52
C GLY A 85 -6.57 -22.75 -12.10
N ALA A 86 -5.69 -21.78 -11.79
CA ALA A 86 -5.23 -21.54 -10.43
C ALA A 86 -6.39 -21.18 -9.48
N SER A 87 -7.29 -20.27 -9.89
CA SER A 87 -8.48 -19.93 -9.08
C SER A 87 -9.41 -21.13 -8.88
N PHE A 88 -9.65 -21.92 -9.93
CA PHE A 88 -10.47 -23.13 -9.84
C PHE A 88 -9.83 -24.21 -8.96
N PHE A 89 -8.50 -24.32 -8.95
CA PHE A 89 -7.76 -25.18 -8.03
C PHE A 89 -8.09 -24.80 -6.58
N PHE A 90 -8.02 -23.52 -6.20
CA PHE A 90 -8.38 -23.10 -4.84
C PHE A 90 -9.84 -23.35 -4.49
N ILE A 91 -10.78 -23.16 -5.42
CA ILE A 91 -12.18 -23.50 -5.20
C ILE A 91 -12.32 -24.99 -4.88
N CYS A 92 -11.75 -25.87 -5.70
CA CYS A 92 -11.76 -27.31 -5.45
C CYS A 92 -11.09 -27.65 -4.11
N LEU A 93 -10.01 -26.94 -3.76
CA LEU A 93 -9.24 -27.22 -2.57
C LEU A 93 -10.03 -26.87 -1.31
N TYR A 94 -10.71 -25.71 -1.30
CA TYR A 94 -11.59 -25.32 -0.21
C TYR A 94 -12.79 -26.25 -0.08
N LEU A 95 -13.38 -26.71 -1.20
CA LEU A 95 -14.45 -27.71 -1.18
C LEU A 95 -13.95 -29.06 -0.63
N HIS A 96 -12.73 -29.46 -0.98
CA HIS A 96 -12.14 -30.71 -0.48
C HIS A 96 -11.88 -30.65 1.03
N ILE A 97 -11.37 -29.53 1.53
CA ILE A 97 -11.20 -29.27 2.96
C ILE A 97 -12.57 -29.24 3.66
N GLY A 98 -13.54 -28.52 3.09
CA GLY A 98 -14.91 -28.44 3.63
C GLY A 98 -15.57 -29.81 3.76
N LYS A 99 -15.47 -30.66 2.72
CA LYS A 99 -15.90 -32.06 2.76
C LYS A 99 -15.18 -32.82 3.88
N ALA A 100 -13.87 -32.67 3.99
CA ALA A 100 -13.09 -33.39 5.00
C ALA A 100 -13.49 -33.01 6.43
N LEU A 101 -13.82 -31.74 6.67
CA LEU A 101 -14.35 -31.29 7.95
C LEU A 101 -15.76 -31.83 8.20
N TYR A 102 -16.66 -31.70 7.22
CA TYR A 102 -18.05 -32.13 7.35
C TYR A 102 -18.22 -33.63 7.64
N TYR A 103 -17.49 -34.48 6.90
CA TYR A 103 -17.53 -35.93 7.10
C TYR A 103 -16.53 -36.45 8.13
N GLY A 104 -15.86 -35.57 8.88
CA GLY A 104 -14.86 -35.97 9.87
C GLY A 104 -13.70 -36.80 9.29
N SER A 105 -13.32 -36.55 8.03
CA SER A 105 -12.27 -37.29 7.32
C SER A 105 -10.88 -37.13 7.95
N TYR A 106 -10.69 -36.12 8.81
CA TYR A 106 -9.47 -35.86 9.57
C TYR A 106 -9.30 -36.75 10.82
N ARG A 107 -10.34 -37.50 11.21
CA ARG A 107 -10.29 -38.38 12.39
C ARG A 107 -9.49 -39.66 12.10
N SER A 108 -9.06 -40.32 13.18
CA SER A 108 -8.42 -41.65 13.11
C SER A 108 -9.26 -42.63 12.28
N PRO A 109 -8.66 -43.46 11.40
CA PRO A 109 -7.21 -43.69 11.20
C PRO A 109 -6.55 -42.78 10.14
N ARG A 110 -7.24 -41.75 9.62
CA ARG A 110 -6.78 -40.91 8.49
C ARG A 110 -6.05 -39.63 8.92
N VAL A 111 -5.54 -39.57 10.14
CA VAL A 111 -4.85 -38.37 10.66
C VAL A 111 -3.63 -38.03 9.80
N LEU A 112 -2.82 -39.03 9.41
CA LEU A 112 -1.65 -38.78 8.56
C LEU A 112 -2.03 -38.23 7.18
N LEU A 113 -3.11 -38.74 6.58
CA LEU A 113 -3.65 -38.25 5.30
C LEU A 113 -4.08 -36.79 5.41
N TRP A 114 -4.71 -36.42 6.53
CA TRP A 114 -5.07 -35.04 6.82
C TRP A 114 -3.84 -34.13 6.97
N THR A 115 -2.84 -34.55 7.74
CA THR A 115 -1.60 -33.78 7.91
C THR A 115 -0.89 -33.56 6.57
N MET A 116 -0.80 -34.58 5.72
CA MET A 116 -0.27 -34.42 4.36
C MET A 116 -1.12 -33.45 3.52
N GLY A 117 -2.45 -33.48 3.67
CA GLY A 117 -3.35 -32.51 3.05
C GLY A 117 -3.06 -31.07 3.46
N VAL A 118 -2.81 -30.82 4.75
CA VAL A 118 -2.45 -29.49 5.27
C VAL A 118 -1.11 -29.02 4.68
N ILE A 119 -0.11 -29.91 4.60
CA ILE A 119 1.19 -29.58 3.98
C ILE A 119 0.99 -29.23 2.50
N MET A 120 0.25 -30.04 1.75
CA MET A 120 -0.05 -29.77 0.34
C MET A 120 -0.81 -28.46 0.14
N PHE A 121 -1.72 -28.10 1.05
CA PHE A 121 -2.41 -26.82 1.02
C PHE A 121 -1.44 -25.64 1.14
N ILE A 122 -0.54 -25.68 2.13
CA ILE A 122 0.46 -24.62 2.33
C ILE A 122 1.39 -24.51 1.12
N LEU A 123 1.87 -25.63 0.59
CA LEU A 123 2.71 -25.65 -0.61
C LEU A 123 1.96 -25.07 -1.83
N THR A 124 0.70 -25.43 -2.03
CA THR A 124 -0.11 -24.91 -3.15
C THR A 124 -0.32 -23.40 -3.03
N MET A 125 -0.55 -22.88 -1.82
CA MET A 125 -0.61 -21.44 -1.56
C MET A 125 0.71 -20.74 -1.90
N ALA A 126 1.84 -21.29 -1.45
CA ALA A 126 3.16 -20.72 -1.72
C ALA A 126 3.47 -20.72 -3.24
N THR A 127 3.17 -21.82 -3.95
CA THR A 127 3.36 -21.92 -5.40
C THR A 127 2.49 -20.92 -6.16
N ALA A 128 1.21 -20.80 -5.81
CA ALA A 128 0.31 -19.86 -6.47
C ALA A 128 0.73 -18.40 -6.23
N PHE A 129 1.18 -18.08 -5.02
CA PHE A 129 1.74 -16.78 -4.70
C PHE A 129 2.98 -16.48 -5.55
N MET A 130 3.92 -17.42 -5.65
CA MET A 130 5.11 -17.26 -6.48
C MET A 130 4.75 -17.04 -7.95
N GLY A 131 3.82 -17.84 -8.50
CA GLY A 131 3.34 -17.68 -9.88
C GLY A 131 2.68 -16.32 -10.13
N TYR A 132 1.92 -15.81 -9.15
CA TYR A 132 1.32 -14.49 -9.22
C TYR A 132 2.38 -13.37 -9.24
N CYS A 133 3.48 -13.52 -8.49
CA CYS A 133 4.60 -12.57 -8.50
C CYS A 133 5.29 -12.49 -9.87
N LEU A 134 5.35 -13.59 -10.64
CA LEU A 134 6.01 -13.64 -11.95
C LEU A 134 5.32 -12.79 -13.03
N VAL A 135 4.03 -12.45 -12.89
CA VAL A 135 3.38 -11.54 -13.86
C VAL A 135 3.99 -10.13 -13.82
N TYR A 136 4.57 -9.76 -12.67
CA TYR A 136 5.19 -8.45 -12.41
C TYR A 136 4.29 -7.26 -12.75
N GLY A 137 2.98 -7.43 -12.61
CA GLY A 137 2.03 -6.32 -12.62
C GLY A 137 2.03 -5.58 -11.28
N GLN A 138 1.28 -4.48 -11.21
CA GLN A 138 1.09 -3.70 -9.97
C GLN A 138 0.67 -4.61 -8.81
N MET A 139 -0.33 -5.45 -9.09
CA MET A 139 -0.90 -6.43 -8.18
C MET A 139 0.13 -7.46 -7.66
N SER A 140 1.01 -7.95 -8.55
CA SER A 140 2.12 -8.85 -8.24
C SER A 140 3.18 -8.20 -7.34
N HIS A 141 3.57 -6.95 -7.65
CA HIS A 141 4.55 -6.20 -6.87
C HIS A 141 4.08 -5.96 -5.43
N TRP A 142 2.83 -5.51 -5.27
CA TRP A 142 2.24 -5.28 -3.95
C TRP A 142 2.04 -6.57 -3.17
N GLY A 143 1.61 -7.65 -3.83
CA GLY A 143 1.53 -8.98 -3.24
C GLY A 143 2.89 -9.45 -2.70
N ASN A 144 3.95 -9.27 -3.50
CA ASN A 144 5.31 -9.65 -3.10
C ASN A 144 5.77 -8.90 -1.83
N ASN A 145 5.61 -7.58 -1.82
CA ASN A 145 5.97 -6.74 -0.68
C ASN A 145 5.15 -7.09 0.58
N PHE A 146 3.85 -7.38 0.42
CA PHE A 146 3.01 -7.79 1.54
C PHE A 146 3.50 -9.09 2.17
N ALA A 147 3.76 -10.13 1.36
CA ALA A 147 4.22 -11.41 1.90
C ALA A 147 5.61 -11.31 2.53
N LEU A 148 6.53 -10.53 1.93
CA LEU A 148 7.84 -10.25 2.50
C LEU A 148 7.75 -9.51 3.84
N ASN A 149 6.82 -8.57 3.98
CA ASN A 149 6.58 -7.87 5.24
C ASN A 149 5.99 -8.80 6.31
N VAL A 150 5.04 -9.67 5.94
CA VAL A 150 4.51 -10.70 6.85
C VAL A 150 5.61 -11.67 7.26
N MET A 151 6.46 -12.10 6.33
CA MET A 151 7.58 -12.98 6.62
C MET A 151 8.61 -12.30 7.53
N THR A 152 8.95 -11.04 7.28
CA THR A 152 9.83 -10.23 8.15
C THR A 152 9.22 -10.06 9.54
N PHE A 153 7.90 -9.86 9.65
CA PHE A 153 7.21 -9.77 10.93
C PHE A 153 7.23 -11.11 11.69
N ILE A 154 6.98 -12.22 11.00
CA ILE A 154 7.05 -13.57 11.58
C ILE A 154 8.48 -13.87 12.03
N ILE A 155 9.49 -13.58 11.20
CA ILE A 155 10.91 -13.72 11.56
C ILE A 155 11.23 -12.83 12.77
N PHE A 156 10.77 -11.58 12.80
CA PHE A 156 10.96 -10.69 13.94
C PHE A 156 10.32 -11.25 15.23
N MET A 157 9.10 -11.79 15.16
CA MET A 157 8.45 -12.46 16.28
C MET A 157 9.22 -13.70 16.74
N PHE A 158 9.72 -14.53 15.81
CA PHE A 158 10.57 -15.68 16.15
C PHE A 158 11.89 -15.22 16.80
N THR A 159 12.56 -14.21 16.25
CA THR A 159 13.77 -13.64 16.86
C THR A 159 13.49 -12.98 18.20
N LEU A 160 12.29 -12.45 18.44
CA LEU A 160 11.88 -11.91 19.74
C LEU A 160 11.57 -13.01 20.73
N THR A 161 10.93 -14.11 20.33
CA THR A 161 10.76 -15.28 21.20
C THR A 161 12.11 -15.91 21.50
N ASP A 162 13.04 -15.92 20.54
CA ASP A 162 14.43 -16.31 20.75
C ASP A 162 15.13 -15.29 21.66
N MET A 163 14.93 -13.97 21.51
CA MET A 163 15.48 -12.93 22.40
C MET A 163 14.82 -12.88 23.79
N ILE A 164 13.64 -13.47 23.99
CA ILE A 164 12.96 -13.58 25.29
C ILE A 164 13.30 -14.91 25.98
N SER A 165 13.56 -15.97 25.21
CA SER A 165 14.11 -17.23 25.72
C SER A 165 15.63 -17.20 25.88
N MET A 166 16.32 -16.32 25.15
CA MET A 166 17.76 -16.08 25.27
C MET A 166 18.14 -15.56 26.65
N PRO A 167 17.51 -14.58 27.33
CA PRO A 167 17.94 -14.20 28.69
C PRO A 167 17.80 -15.33 29.73
N ILE A 168 16.88 -16.28 29.55
CA ILE A 168 16.75 -17.46 30.42
C ILE A 168 17.79 -18.54 30.07
N MET A 169 18.11 -18.71 28.78
CA MET A 169 19.14 -19.64 28.31
C MET A 169 20.57 -19.06 28.41
N TRP A 170 20.71 -17.74 28.44
CA TRP A 170 21.94 -16.93 28.56
C TRP A 170 22.38 -16.83 30.02
N MET A 171 21.47 -16.92 31.00
CA MET A 171 21.84 -17.20 32.40
C MET A 171 22.47 -18.58 32.59
N ILE A 172 22.21 -19.54 31.69
CA ILE A 172 22.84 -20.86 31.69
C ILE A 172 24.11 -20.88 30.80
N TYR A 173 24.17 -20.03 29.77
CA TYR A 173 25.25 -20.04 28.76
C TYR A 173 26.38 -19.02 29.01
N HIS A 174 26.25 -18.08 29.97
CA HIS A 174 27.26 -17.05 30.26
C HIS A 174 28.57 -17.51 30.94
N ARG A 175 28.96 -18.78 30.73
CA ARG A 175 30.30 -19.28 31.07
C ARG A 175 31.27 -19.36 29.89
N THR A 176 30.90 -18.99 28.67
CA THR A 176 31.88 -18.97 27.57
C THR A 176 31.64 -17.88 26.53
N CYS A 177 32.72 -17.14 26.27
CA CYS A 177 33.04 -16.40 25.04
C CYS A 177 32.47 -14.98 24.83
N ARG A 178 33.36 -14.01 25.09
CA ARG A 178 33.45 -12.70 24.43
C ARG A 178 33.98 -12.88 23.00
N TYR A 179 33.39 -12.22 22.00
CA TYR A 179 34.11 -11.34 21.04
C TYR A 179 33.14 -10.72 20.00
N GLY A 180 33.39 -9.46 19.59
CA GLY A 180 33.25 -9.07 18.17
C GLY A 180 32.15 -8.11 17.72
N ARG A 181 32.36 -6.81 17.96
CA ARG A 181 32.12 -5.59 17.11
C ARG A 181 31.18 -5.64 15.86
N ASN A 182 30.26 -4.65 15.86
CA ASN A 182 29.90 -3.65 14.82
C ASN A 182 29.79 -4.00 13.32
N ALA A 183 28.56 -3.89 12.78
CA ALA A 183 28.15 -3.38 11.45
C ALA A 183 26.60 -3.34 11.45
N GLU A 184 25.82 -2.50 10.80
CA GLU A 184 25.99 -1.32 9.95
C GLU A 184 24.62 -0.62 9.93
N LYS A 185 24.62 0.69 9.78
CA LYS A 185 23.42 1.51 9.53
C LYS A 185 22.90 1.23 8.12
N LEU A 186 21.62 0.88 7.98
CA LEU A 186 20.93 0.89 6.68
C LEU A 186 19.67 1.76 6.73
N LYS A 187 19.76 2.90 6.04
CA LYS A 187 18.65 3.75 5.58
C LYS A 187 18.10 3.16 4.28
N ILE A 188 16.78 2.90 4.18
CA ILE A 188 16.01 2.88 2.92
C ILE A 188 14.56 3.25 3.29
N VAL A 189 14.15 4.52 3.27
CA VAL A 189 13.57 5.31 2.15
C VAL A 189 12.43 4.60 1.40
N ALA A 190 11.24 5.17 1.60
CA ALA A 190 9.97 4.87 0.98
C ALA A 190 9.98 4.83 -0.56
N LYS A 191 9.09 4.03 -1.15
CA LYS A 191 8.53 4.28 -2.49
C LYS A 191 7.12 3.68 -2.67
N GLY A 192 6.14 4.57 -2.91
CA GLY A 192 4.86 4.28 -3.56
C GLY A 192 5.08 3.92 -5.04
N ASP A 193 4.17 3.22 -5.75
CA ASP A 193 2.87 3.74 -6.22
C ASP A 193 1.92 2.63 -6.76
N MET A 194 0.59 2.87 -6.70
CA MET A 194 -0.53 1.99 -7.13
C MET A 194 -1.30 2.53 -8.37
N PRO A 195 -2.16 1.69 -9.01
CA PRO A 195 -3.58 2.02 -9.31
C PRO A 195 -4.55 0.78 -9.23
N ALA A 196 -5.90 0.77 -9.34
CA ALA A 196 -7.07 1.57 -8.93
C ALA A 196 -8.41 0.79 -9.26
N THR A 197 -9.47 0.81 -8.42
CA THR A 197 -10.93 0.80 -8.79
C THR A 197 -11.74 1.61 -7.74
N PRO A 198 -12.95 2.16 -7.99
CA PRO A 198 -13.49 3.29 -7.20
C PRO A 198 -13.76 3.05 -5.70
N ALA A 199 -13.97 1.81 -5.29
CA ALA A 199 -14.06 1.41 -3.87
C ALA A 199 -12.76 0.79 -3.33
N SER A 200 -11.82 0.40 -4.20
CA SER A 200 -10.54 -0.24 -3.86
C SER A 200 -9.32 0.69 -4.01
N LYS A 201 -9.49 1.87 -4.63
CA LYS A 201 -8.42 2.80 -5.02
C LYS A 201 -7.66 3.31 -3.81
N TYR A 202 -8.33 3.35 -2.66
CA TYR A 202 -7.78 3.82 -1.40
C TYR A 202 -8.24 2.88 -0.27
N LEU A 203 -7.51 1.77 -0.12
CA LEU A 203 -7.78 0.74 0.88
C LEU A 203 -7.68 1.33 2.30
N MET A 204 -8.78 1.25 3.04
CA MET A 204 -8.83 1.57 4.46
C MET A 204 -8.80 0.28 5.26
N THR A 205 -7.77 0.10 6.09
CA THR A 205 -7.57 -1.10 6.91
C THR A 205 -8.25 -1.01 8.27
N LYS A 206 -8.60 0.20 8.70
CA LYS A 206 -9.35 0.45 9.94
C LYS A 206 -10.82 0.69 9.62
N ASP A 207 -11.69 0.15 10.46
CA ASP A 207 -13.11 0.56 10.52
C ASP A 207 -13.29 1.50 11.71
N CYS A 208 -13.32 2.80 11.42
CA CYS A 208 -13.45 3.87 12.41
C CYS A 208 -14.50 4.87 11.92
N THR A 209 -15.76 4.56 12.19
CA THR A 209 -16.91 5.40 11.81
C THR A 209 -17.31 6.39 12.90
N SER A 210 -16.80 6.21 14.12
CA SER A 210 -17.08 7.03 15.30
C SER A 210 -15.81 7.39 16.05
N ARG A 211 -15.74 8.59 16.64
CA ARG A 211 -14.59 9.02 17.46
C ARG A 211 -14.28 8.07 18.61
N LYS A 212 -15.28 7.35 19.14
CA LYS A 212 -15.11 6.41 20.25
C LYS A 212 -14.32 5.14 19.88
N SER A 213 -14.18 4.83 18.60
CA SER A 213 -13.50 3.62 18.13
C SER A 213 -11.99 3.82 17.95
N VAL A 214 -11.44 4.98 18.32
CA VAL A 214 -10.06 5.35 18.00
C VAL A 214 -9.17 5.24 19.23
N THR A 215 -8.05 4.53 19.10
CA THR A 215 -7.07 4.29 20.18
C THR A 215 -5.97 5.36 20.29
N ASN A 216 -5.76 6.16 19.24
CA ASN A 216 -4.72 7.20 19.19
C ASN A 216 -5.04 8.46 20.03
N PHE A 217 -6.25 8.54 20.58
CA PHE A 217 -6.72 9.73 21.30
C PHE A 217 -5.95 10.02 22.59
N ASN A 218 -5.37 8.96 23.19
CA ASN A 218 -4.66 9.04 24.47
C ASN A 218 -3.15 9.20 24.31
N GLU A 219 -2.62 9.33 23.09
CA GLU A 219 -1.19 9.58 22.92
C GLU A 219 -0.83 10.99 23.39
N PRO A 220 0.24 11.14 24.20
CA PRO A 220 0.75 12.45 24.58
C PRO A 220 1.33 13.17 23.37
N TRP A 221 1.34 14.50 23.43
CA TRP A 221 2.00 15.32 22.41
C TRP A 221 3.52 15.37 22.63
N PRO A 222 4.34 15.32 21.57
CA PRO A 222 4.01 15.03 20.16
C PRO A 222 3.69 13.54 19.93
N PHE A 223 2.87 13.24 18.91
CA PHE A 223 2.54 11.86 18.55
C PHE A 223 3.80 11.05 18.24
N LYS A 224 3.80 9.77 18.62
CA LYS A 224 4.94 8.87 18.37
C LYS A 224 5.18 8.65 16.88
N ASP A 225 4.12 8.66 16.08
CA ASP A 225 4.19 8.67 14.62
C ASP A 225 4.11 10.12 14.09
N THR A 226 5.22 10.61 13.54
CA THR A 226 5.31 11.97 12.99
C THR A 226 4.59 12.13 11.66
N LYS A 227 4.18 11.04 10.99
CA LYS A 227 3.55 11.09 9.66
C LYS A 227 2.31 11.98 9.63
N MET A 228 1.49 11.95 10.68
CA MET A 228 0.31 12.82 10.74
C MET A 228 0.72 14.31 10.76
N LEU A 229 1.77 14.66 11.50
CA LEU A 229 2.27 16.03 11.58
C LEU A 229 2.87 16.48 10.25
N GLU A 230 3.62 15.62 9.55
CA GLU A 230 4.16 15.90 8.22
C GLU A 230 3.03 16.21 7.22
N MET A 231 1.98 15.37 7.19
CA MET A 231 0.83 15.57 6.31
C MET A 231 0.04 16.84 6.65
N MET A 232 -0.14 17.11 7.96
CA MET A 232 -0.79 18.34 8.43
C MET A 232 -0.01 19.57 8.02
N TYR A 233 1.31 19.61 8.26
CA TYR A 233 2.15 20.75 7.93
C TYR A 233 2.20 20.98 6.41
N GLY A 234 2.35 19.91 5.61
CA GLY A 234 2.32 20.00 4.15
C GLY A 234 1.00 20.58 3.62
N SER A 235 -0.13 20.05 4.11
CA SER A 235 -1.45 20.50 3.66
C SER A 235 -1.81 21.89 4.22
N LEU A 236 -1.31 22.24 5.41
CA LEU A 236 -1.41 23.58 5.99
C LEU A 236 -0.51 24.58 5.28
N LEU A 237 0.48 24.20 4.48
CA LEU A 237 1.09 25.17 3.57
C LEU A 237 0.17 25.49 2.39
N GLY A 238 -0.75 24.57 2.06
CA GLY A 238 -1.70 24.67 0.96
C GLY A 238 -3.14 25.00 1.36
N ASP A 239 -4.08 24.27 0.76
CA ASP A 239 -5.53 24.49 0.78
C ASP A 239 -6.20 24.18 2.13
N SER A 240 -5.49 23.49 3.04
CA SER A 240 -6.06 23.07 4.33
C SER A 240 -6.02 24.18 5.38
N HIS A 241 -6.89 24.06 6.38
CA HIS A 241 -6.94 24.98 7.51
C HIS A 241 -7.25 24.26 8.83
N ALA A 242 -6.71 24.80 9.92
CA ALA A 242 -7.05 24.35 11.27
C ALA A 242 -8.25 25.14 11.79
N GLU A 243 -9.31 24.45 12.20
CA GLU A 243 -10.54 25.05 12.74
C GLU A 243 -10.63 24.76 14.25
N LYS A 244 -10.55 25.82 15.05
CA LYS A 244 -10.81 25.75 16.50
C LYS A 244 -12.31 25.65 16.77
N ARG A 245 -12.74 24.64 17.54
CA ARG A 245 -14.17 24.45 17.85
C ARG A 245 -14.66 25.46 18.88
N LYS A 246 -15.93 25.89 18.74
CA LYS A 246 -16.59 26.77 19.71
C LYS A 246 -16.52 26.17 21.13
N GLY A 247 -16.10 26.97 22.10
CA GLY A 247 -15.91 26.56 23.50
C GLY A 247 -14.55 25.93 23.83
N GLY A 248 -13.56 26.00 22.93
CA GLY A 248 -12.18 25.60 23.22
C GLY A 248 -11.93 24.08 23.30
N LYS A 249 -12.93 23.25 22.97
CA LYS A 249 -12.92 21.78 23.06
C LYS A 249 -12.07 21.06 21.99
N GLY A 250 -10.98 21.69 21.57
CA GLY A 250 -10.02 21.14 20.62
C GLY A 250 -10.09 21.75 19.21
N THR A 251 -9.15 21.33 18.39
CA THR A 251 -8.94 21.76 17.01
C THR A 251 -9.12 20.58 16.06
N ARG A 252 -9.70 20.82 14.88
CA ARG A 252 -9.72 19.86 13.77
C ARG A 252 -9.03 20.44 12.55
N ILE A 253 -8.45 19.59 11.72
CA ILE A 253 -7.89 20.01 10.43
C ILE A 253 -8.92 19.70 9.36
N THR A 254 -9.20 20.69 8.52
CA THR A 254 -10.11 20.58 7.38
C THR A 254 -9.30 20.55 6.10
N PHE A 255 -9.50 19.48 5.34
CA PHE A 255 -8.91 19.29 4.02
C PHE A 255 -9.98 19.50 2.96
N TYR A 256 -9.63 20.22 1.90
CA TYR A 256 -10.56 20.68 0.89
C TYR A 256 -9.90 20.69 -0.48
N GLN A 257 -10.66 20.35 -1.52
CA GLN A 257 -10.18 20.46 -2.90
C GLN A 257 -11.36 20.60 -3.88
N GLU A 258 -11.10 21.18 -5.06
CA GLU A 258 -12.06 21.19 -6.15
C GLU A 258 -12.29 19.78 -6.71
N GLY A 259 -13.50 19.52 -7.24
CA GLY A 259 -13.90 18.19 -7.68
C GLY A 259 -13.06 17.62 -8.83
N SER A 260 -12.37 18.46 -9.60
CA SER A 260 -11.41 18.02 -10.63
C SER A 260 -10.19 17.30 -10.05
N HIS A 261 -9.87 17.51 -8.78
CA HIS A 261 -8.76 16.84 -8.09
C HIS A 261 -9.26 15.93 -6.96
N GLU A 262 -10.46 15.37 -7.10
CA GLU A 262 -11.06 14.46 -6.10
C GLU A 262 -10.12 13.30 -5.73
N ASP A 263 -9.40 12.77 -6.71
CA ASP A 263 -8.49 11.65 -6.55
C ASP A 263 -7.41 11.93 -5.51
N TYR A 264 -6.82 13.13 -5.55
CA TYR A 264 -5.80 13.53 -4.58
C TYR A 264 -6.40 13.64 -3.16
N LEU A 265 -7.59 14.23 -3.03
CA LEU A 265 -8.20 14.37 -1.71
C LEU A 265 -8.64 13.02 -1.12
N LEU A 266 -9.09 12.09 -1.95
CA LEU A 266 -9.42 10.72 -1.54
C LEU A 266 -8.16 9.92 -1.14
N TYR A 267 -7.04 10.13 -1.82
CA TYR A 267 -5.74 9.57 -1.41
C TYR A 267 -5.35 10.08 -0.02
N LEU A 268 -5.37 11.40 0.18
CA LEU A 268 -5.04 12.03 1.45
C LEU A 268 -5.96 11.56 2.58
N HIS A 269 -7.26 11.47 2.31
CA HIS A 269 -8.25 10.92 3.22
C HIS A 269 -7.86 9.52 3.70
N SER A 270 -7.48 8.64 2.78
CA SER A 270 -7.13 7.26 3.14
C SER A 270 -5.89 7.12 4.00
N LEU A 271 -4.86 7.95 3.75
CA LEU A 271 -3.66 7.98 4.60
C LEU A 271 -4.04 8.37 6.03
N ILE A 272 -4.81 9.44 6.19
CA ILE A 272 -5.21 9.97 7.49
C ILE A 272 -6.20 9.03 8.20
N ALA A 273 -7.12 8.41 7.46
CA ALA A 273 -8.06 7.42 7.96
C ALA A 273 -7.35 6.16 8.47
N ASN A 274 -6.34 5.66 7.74
CA ASN A 274 -5.54 4.51 8.15
C ASN A 274 -4.70 4.78 9.42
N LEU A 275 -4.26 6.01 9.62
CA LEU A 275 -3.67 6.43 10.89
C LEU A 275 -4.71 6.58 12.02
N GLY A 276 -6.00 6.61 11.70
CA GLY A 276 -7.11 6.70 12.65
C GLY A 276 -7.53 8.13 13.00
N PHE A 277 -7.03 9.14 12.30
CA PHE A 277 -7.29 10.55 12.66
C PHE A 277 -8.58 11.13 12.05
N CYS A 278 -9.29 10.39 11.20
CA CYS A 278 -10.56 10.83 10.62
C CYS A 278 -11.54 9.67 10.43
N ASN A 279 -12.75 10.00 9.96
CA ASN A 279 -13.78 9.01 9.66
C ASN A 279 -13.40 8.19 8.43
N THR A 280 -13.54 6.88 8.50
CA THR A 280 -13.25 5.93 7.41
C THR A 280 -14.32 5.89 6.32
N LYS A 281 -15.47 6.56 6.54
CA LYS A 281 -16.46 6.76 5.48
C LYS A 281 -15.93 7.70 4.41
N MET A 282 -16.04 7.29 3.15
CA MET A 282 -15.60 8.07 1.99
C MET A 282 -16.21 9.48 1.99
N PRO A 283 -15.39 10.55 1.80
CA PRO A 283 -15.87 11.91 1.66
C PRO A 283 -16.80 12.03 0.46
N LYS A 284 -17.96 12.66 0.65
CA LYS A 284 -18.92 12.86 -0.43
C LYS A 284 -18.63 14.17 -1.15
N MET A 285 -18.76 14.15 -2.47
CA MET A 285 -18.74 15.36 -3.26
C MET A 285 -20.01 16.18 -2.99
N SER A 286 -19.84 17.47 -2.78
CA SER A 286 -20.93 18.43 -2.66
C SER A 286 -20.85 19.45 -3.77
N THR A 287 -22.00 19.98 -4.18
CA THR A 287 -22.06 20.99 -5.23
C THR A 287 -22.43 22.32 -4.59
N ARG A 288 -21.68 23.38 -4.93
CA ARG A 288 -21.90 24.74 -4.45
C ARG A 288 -22.08 25.69 -5.63
N LEU A 289 -23.06 26.57 -5.55
CA LEU A 289 -23.22 27.66 -6.51
C LEU A 289 -22.09 28.69 -6.30
N GLY A 290 -21.27 28.88 -7.33
CA GLY A 290 -20.21 29.88 -7.37
C GLY A 290 -20.69 31.24 -7.87
N LYS A 291 -19.78 32.21 -7.91
CA LYS A 291 -20.05 33.53 -8.50
C LYS A 291 -20.45 33.38 -9.98
N LYS A 292 -21.39 34.23 -10.44
CA LYS A 292 -21.93 34.21 -11.82
C LYS A 292 -22.67 32.92 -12.21
N GLY A 293 -23.30 32.23 -11.24
CA GLY A 293 -24.12 31.04 -11.52
C GLY A 293 -23.34 29.76 -11.88
N LYS A 294 -22.00 29.78 -11.82
CA LYS A 294 -21.18 28.60 -12.12
C LYS A 294 -21.24 27.59 -10.99
N MET A 295 -21.66 26.37 -11.29
CA MET A 295 -21.64 25.26 -10.33
C MET A 295 -20.21 24.78 -10.09
N ARG A 296 -19.78 24.74 -8.83
CA ARG A 296 -18.50 24.15 -8.42
C ARG A 296 -18.74 22.88 -7.62
N LYS A 297 -18.06 21.81 -8.03
CA LYS A 297 -18.00 20.57 -7.27
C LYS A 297 -16.85 20.66 -6.30
N ILE A 298 -17.08 20.32 -5.04
CA ILE A 298 -16.09 20.38 -3.97
C ILE A 298 -16.12 19.08 -3.18
N ILE A 299 -14.96 18.65 -2.73
CA ILE A 299 -14.81 17.53 -1.81
C ILE A 299 -14.10 18.03 -0.55
N ARG A 300 -14.53 17.53 0.61
CA ARG A 300 -14.02 17.96 1.92
C ARG A 300 -14.11 16.82 2.91
N PHE A 301 -13.10 16.69 3.76
CA PHE A 301 -13.18 15.91 4.99
C PHE A 301 -12.43 16.62 6.12
N THR A 302 -12.67 16.16 7.35
CA THR A 302 -12.01 16.72 8.53
C THR A 302 -11.43 15.61 9.38
N THR A 303 -10.36 15.90 10.11
CA THR A 303 -9.97 15.04 11.24
C THR A 303 -11.05 15.02 12.30
N TRP A 304 -10.94 14.08 13.24
CA TRP A 304 -11.60 14.25 14.54
C TRP A 304 -11.07 15.51 15.22
N THR A 305 -11.83 16.03 16.18
CA THR A 305 -11.38 17.15 17.02
C THR A 305 -10.45 16.61 18.10
N TYR A 306 -9.24 17.15 18.19
CA TYR A 306 -8.25 16.80 19.20
C TYR A 306 -7.83 18.02 20.01
N ASP A 307 -7.63 17.85 21.32
CA ASP A 307 -7.09 18.93 22.17
C ASP A 307 -5.60 19.13 21.90
N GLN A 308 -4.87 18.05 21.58
CA GLN A 308 -3.48 18.11 21.16
C GLN A 308 -3.26 19.00 19.93
N PHE A 309 -4.24 19.09 19.02
CA PHE A 309 -4.17 19.95 17.83
C PHE A 309 -4.33 21.44 18.15
N ASN A 310 -4.66 21.82 19.39
CA ASN A 310 -4.70 23.24 19.79
C ASN A 310 -3.32 23.90 19.65
N ILE A 311 -2.24 23.15 19.89
CA ILE A 311 -0.86 23.64 19.71
C ILE A 311 -0.64 24.02 18.24
N ILE A 312 -1.11 23.20 17.30
CA ILE A 312 -1.03 23.49 15.86
C ILE A 312 -1.76 24.77 15.51
N HIS A 313 -2.99 24.95 16.02
CA HIS A 313 -3.73 26.20 15.77
C HIS A 313 -2.97 27.42 16.32
N THR A 314 -2.43 27.34 17.53
CA THR A 314 -1.66 28.46 18.13
C THR A 314 -0.38 28.77 17.34
N LEU A 315 0.27 27.76 16.77
CA LEU A 315 1.48 27.94 15.96
C LEU A 315 1.19 28.51 14.57
N TRP A 316 0.08 28.10 13.94
CA TRP A 316 -0.25 28.43 12.56
C TRP A 316 -1.19 29.62 12.39
N TYR A 317 -1.78 30.13 13.48
CA TYR A 317 -2.75 31.23 13.40
C TYR A 317 -2.49 32.28 14.47
N ASN A 318 -2.38 33.54 14.02
CA ASN A 318 -2.41 34.71 14.88
C ASN A 318 -3.61 35.58 14.48
N GLU A 319 -4.48 35.90 15.43
CA GLU A 319 -5.72 36.69 15.20
C GLU A 319 -6.59 36.17 14.03
N GLY A 320 -6.59 34.85 13.81
CA GLY A 320 -7.33 34.21 12.73
C GLY A 320 -6.65 34.31 11.34
N LYS A 321 -5.52 35.01 11.23
CA LYS A 321 -4.67 34.99 10.04
C LYS A 321 -3.67 33.85 10.11
N LYS A 322 -3.55 33.11 9.01
CA LYS A 322 -2.58 32.02 8.85
C LYS A 322 -1.17 32.60 8.85
N MET A 323 -0.28 31.98 9.62
CA MET A 323 1.13 32.34 9.74
C MET A 323 1.98 31.07 9.65
N LEU A 324 3.25 31.25 9.30
CA LEU A 324 4.17 30.13 9.09
C LEU A 324 5.08 29.93 10.31
N PRO A 325 4.96 28.79 11.03
CA PRO A 325 5.72 28.59 12.26
C PRO A 325 7.16 28.12 11.98
N TYR A 326 8.11 28.53 12.81
CA TYR A 326 9.49 28.01 12.78
C TYR A 326 9.58 26.50 13.02
N SER A 327 8.58 25.92 13.69
CA SER A 327 8.48 24.46 13.87
C SER A 327 8.26 23.71 12.56
N LEU A 328 7.96 24.40 11.45
CA LEU A 328 7.84 23.81 10.12
C LEU A 328 9.07 22.98 9.76
N ARG A 329 10.28 23.46 10.08
CA ARG A 329 11.55 22.75 9.81
C ARG A 329 11.54 21.29 10.29
N ASN A 330 10.88 21.00 11.41
CA ASN A 330 10.88 19.66 12.01
C ASN A 330 9.99 18.66 11.26
N TYR A 331 9.02 19.15 10.49
CA TYR A 331 8.01 18.34 9.79
C TYR A 331 8.00 18.59 8.28
N PHE A 332 8.94 19.38 7.76
CA PHE A 332 9.07 19.68 6.35
C PHE A 332 9.85 18.57 5.64
N THR A 333 9.18 17.42 5.47
CA THR A 333 9.71 16.21 4.83
C THR A 333 9.36 16.16 3.35
N PRO A 334 9.93 15.22 2.55
CA PRO A 334 9.53 15.02 1.16
C PRO A 334 8.01 14.81 0.97
N LEU A 335 7.35 14.17 1.95
CA LEU A 335 5.90 14.00 1.97
C LEU A 335 5.17 15.34 2.13
N ALA A 336 5.58 16.16 3.10
CA ALA A 336 5.00 17.49 3.33
C ALA A 336 5.18 18.39 2.10
N LEU A 337 6.37 18.35 1.49
CA LEU A 337 6.68 19.09 0.26
C LEU A 337 5.79 18.66 -0.91
N ALA A 338 5.61 17.35 -1.10
CA ALA A 338 4.74 16.81 -2.15
C ALA A 338 3.28 17.24 -1.97
N MET A 339 2.76 17.23 -0.73
CA MET A 339 1.41 17.70 -0.44
C MET A 339 1.22 19.18 -0.76
N TRP A 340 2.16 20.01 -0.34
CA TRP A 340 2.11 21.44 -0.63
C TRP A 340 2.08 21.72 -2.14
N MET A 341 2.87 20.98 -2.92
CA MET A 341 2.88 21.11 -4.38
C MET A 341 1.60 20.61 -5.05
N MET A 342 0.99 19.55 -4.52
CA MET A 342 -0.30 19.08 -5.01
C MET A 342 -1.41 20.07 -4.69
N ASP A 343 -1.37 20.77 -3.56
CA ASP A 343 -2.32 21.82 -3.23
C ASP A 343 -2.09 23.07 -4.11
N ASP A 344 -0.97 23.77 -3.90
CA ASP A 344 -0.76 25.14 -4.40
C ASP A 344 0.17 25.26 -5.62
N GLY A 345 0.74 24.14 -6.08
CA GLY A 345 1.67 24.13 -7.20
C GLY A 345 1.00 24.29 -8.56
N GLY A 346 1.67 25.01 -9.46
CA GLY A 346 1.28 25.17 -10.85
C GLY A 346 2.49 25.32 -11.77
N LYS A 347 2.47 24.63 -12.91
CA LYS A 347 3.53 24.70 -13.92
C LYS A 347 3.63 26.12 -14.49
N VAL A 348 4.84 26.68 -14.53
CA VAL A 348 5.12 27.96 -15.22
C VAL A 348 6.43 27.82 -15.99
N GLY A 349 6.35 27.86 -17.32
CA GLY A 349 7.51 27.63 -18.19
C GLY A 349 8.16 26.26 -17.93
N SER A 350 9.44 26.29 -17.58
CA SER A 350 10.23 25.11 -17.18
C SER A 350 10.33 24.93 -15.66
N GLY A 351 9.69 25.79 -14.85
CA GLY A 351 9.71 25.72 -13.39
C GLY A 351 8.33 25.42 -12.79
N LEU A 352 8.26 25.51 -11.47
CA LEU A 352 7.03 25.33 -10.69
C LEU A 352 6.77 26.59 -9.86
N LYS A 353 5.57 27.12 -9.94
CA LYS A 353 5.11 28.24 -9.13
C LYS A 353 4.23 27.75 -7.99
N LEU A 354 4.49 28.20 -6.77
CA LEU A 354 3.64 27.99 -5.60
C LEU A 354 2.91 29.28 -5.24
N SER A 355 1.61 29.17 -4.99
CA SER A 355 0.76 30.30 -4.63
C SER A 355 0.85 30.60 -3.13
N THR A 356 1.81 31.44 -2.74
CA THR A 356 2.08 31.78 -1.32
C THR A 356 1.51 33.13 -0.88
N ASN A 357 0.48 33.63 -1.58
CA ASN A 357 -0.08 34.97 -1.41
C ASN A 357 -0.58 35.28 0.01
N ASN A 358 -0.86 34.25 0.80
CA ASN A 358 -1.40 34.37 2.14
C ASN A 358 -0.32 34.63 3.21
N PHE A 359 0.96 34.42 2.86
CA PHE A 359 2.10 34.56 3.76
C PHE A 359 2.83 35.89 3.57
N THR A 360 3.48 36.38 4.63
CA THR A 360 4.29 37.60 4.58
C THR A 360 5.58 37.38 3.79
N LYS A 361 6.29 38.47 3.52
CA LYS A 361 7.58 38.42 2.82
C LYS A 361 8.58 37.53 3.56
N GLU A 362 8.69 37.71 4.87
CA GLU A 362 9.63 37.01 5.75
C GLU A 362 9.32 35.52 5.82
N GLU A 363 8.03 35.16 5.84
CA GLU A 363 7.57 33.76 5.84
C GLU A 363 7.88 33.06 4.50
N VAL A 364 7.72 33.77 3.38
CA VAL A 364 8.10 33.26 2.06
C VAL A 364 9.62 33.14 1.94
N ASP A 365 10.37 34.12 2.42
CA ASP A 365 11.85 34.06 2.41
C ASP A 365 12.36 32.92 3.32
N TYR A 366 11.70 32.65 4.46
CA TYR A 366 12.01 31.52 5.33
C TYR A 366 11.73 30.16 4.65
N THR A 367 10.66 30.05 3.86
CA THR A 367 10.40 28.81 3.10
C THR A 367 11.39 28.61 1.94
N VAL A 368 11.83 29.68 1.27
CA VAL A 368 12.95 29.61 0.32
C VAL A 368 14.20 29.07 0.99
N PHE A 369 14.54 29.59 2.18
CA PHE A 369 15.67 29.08 2.97
C PHE A 369 15.53 27.59 3.30
N LEU A 370 14.36 27.16 3.79
CA LEU A 370 14.14 25.74 4.12
C LEU A 370 14.27 24.82 2.91
N LEU A 371 13.79 25.23 1.73
CA LEU A 371 13.93 24.46 0.50
C LEU A 371 15.38 24.27 0.09
N LYS A 372 16.20 25.32 0.22
CA LYS A 372 17.62 25.24 -0.07
C LYS A 372 18.35 24.37 0.94
N ASP A 373 18.09 24.60 2.22
CA ASP A 373 18.82 23.96 3.32
C ASP A 373 18.48 22.47 3.49
N ILE A 374 17.20 22.09 3.39
CA ILE A 374 16.75 20.70 3.61
C ILE A 374 16.84 19.87 2.32
N PHE A 375 16.48 20.46 1.18
CA PHE A 375 16.29 19.71 -0.07
C PHE A 375 17.28 20.08 -1.17
N ASN A 376 18.13 21.09 -0.96
CA ASN A 376 19.00 21.66 -1.98
C ASN A 376 18.23 22.07 -3.25
N ILE A 377 17.06 22.70 -3.06
CA ILE A 377 16.22 23.22 -4.14
C ILE A 377 16.36 24.74 -4.18
N ASP A 378 16.78 25.29 -5.31
CA ASP A 378 16.85 26.73 -5.53
C ASP A 378 15.48 27.26 -5.92
N SER A 379 15.03 28.30 -5.21
CA SER A 379 13.75 28.96 -5.42
C SER A 379 13.85 30.45 -5.13
N ASN A 380 12.95 31.23 -5.72
CA ASN A 380 12.92 32.68 -5.59
C ASN A 380 11.52 33.16 -5.22
N ARG A 381 11.46 34.15 -4.33
CA ARG A 381 10.24 34.94 -4.10
C ARG A 381 10.00 35.87 -5.28
N GLN A 382 8.78 35.89 -5.78
CA GLN A 382 8.31 36.76 -6.86
C GLN A 382 7.08 37.55 -6.42
N SER A 383 6.86 38.72 -7.02
CA SER A 383 5.62 39.47 -6.83
C SER A 383 4.44 38.68 -7.39
N ALA A 384 3.34 38.61 -6.64
CA ALA A 384 2.11 38.01 -7.14
C ALA A 384 1.21 38.98 -7.92
N GLY A 385 1.68 40.21 -8.17
CA GLY A 385 0.95 41.25 -8.92
C GLY A 385 0.13 42.20 -8.05
N CYS A 386 0.00 41.92 -6.75
CA CYS A 386 -0.63 42.79 -5.77
C CYS A 386 0.39 43.24 -4.70
N LYS A 387 0.16 44.41 -4.11
CA LYS A 387 0.98 44.91 -3.00
C LYS A 387 0.95 43.91 -1.84
N ASP A 388 2.13 43.64 -1.26
CA ASP A 388 2.32 42.73 -0.12
C ASP A 388 1.84 41.29 -0.35
N GLN A 389 1.75 40.85 -1.60
CA GLN A 389 1.48 39.46 -1.96
C GLN A 389 2.61 38.87 -2.77
N TYR A 390 3.04 37.68 -2.36
CA TYR A 390 4.18 37.00 -2.94
C TYR A 390 3.80 35.61 -3.41
N CYS A 391 4.54 35.15 -4.41
CA CYS A 391 4.51 33.77 -4.87
C CYS A 391 5.94 33.26 -4.89
N MET A 392 6.10 31.94 -4.85
CA MET A 392 7.41 31.32 -4.92
C MET A 392 7.58 30.63 -6.27
N TYR A 393 8.75 30.79 -6.87
CA TYR A 393 9.12 30.12 -8.12
C TYR A 393 10.32 29.21 -7.89
N MET A 394 10.13 27.92 -8.13
CA MET A 394 11.20 26.91 -8.17
C MET A 394 11.93 27.03 -9.50
N ILE A 395 13.25 27.15 -9.43
CA ILE A 395 14.09 27.36 -10.62
C ILE A 395 14.10 26.07 -11.47
N ALA A 396 14.12 26.21 -12.79
CA ALA A 396 14.07 25.11 -13.74
C ALA A 396 15.20 24.07 -13.51
N ASP A 397 16.39 24.53 -13.12
CA ASP A 397 17.56 23.68 -12.86
C ASP A 397 17.37 22.80 -11.62
N SER A 398 16.55 23.23 -10.65
CA SER A 398 16.21 22.45 -9.46
C SER A 398 15.04 21.50 -9.68
N MET A 399 14.32 21.58 -10.80
CA MET A 399 13.15 20.74 -11.08
C MET A 399 13.46 19.23 -11.11
N PRO A 400 14.57 18.74 -11.71
CA PRO A 400 14.92 17.33 -11.66
C PRO A 400 15.14 16.82 -10.23
N THR A 401 15.88 17.58 -9.41
CA THR A 401 16.12 17.28 -8.00
C THR A 401 14.80 17.25 -7.22
N LEU A 402 13.98 18.28 -7.42
CA LEU A 402 12.67 18.39 -6.80
C LEU A 402 11.80 17.17 -7.13
N VAL A 403 11.66 16.85 -8.42
CA VAL A 403 10.83 15.73 -8.87
C VAL A 403 11.34 14.43 -8.29
N ASN A 404 12.65 14.18 -8.27
CA ASN A 404 13.19 12.98 -7.65
C ASN A 404 12.83 12.83 -6.17
N ILE A 405 12.76 13.93 -5.42
CA ILE A 405 12.38 13.96 -4.00
C ILE A 405 10.89 13.67 -3.82
N VAL A 406 10.02 14.32 -4.60
CA VAL A 406 8.56 14.25 -4.39
C VAL A 406 7.89 13.11 -5.15
N LYS A 407 8.52 12.57 -6.20
CA LYS A 407 7.98 11.52 -7.08
C LYS A 407 7.30 10.36 -6.36
N PRO A 408 7.83 9.82 -5.24
CA PRO A 408 7.18 8.72 -4.51
C PRO A 408 5.84 9.05 -3.85
N TYR A 409 5.46 10.33 -3.81
CA TYR A 409 4.29 10.82 -3.08
C TYR A 409 3.31 11.60 -3.98
N ILE A 410 3.67 11.86 -5.25
CA ILE A 410 2.82 12.60 -6.18
C ILE A 410 1.80 11.67 -6.82
N MET A 411 0.53 12.02 -6.64
CA MET A 411 -0.58 11.30 -7.26
C MET A 411 -0.53 11.40 -8.79
N PRO A 412 -0.81 10.31 -9.55
CA PRO A 412 -0.86 10.34 -11.01
C PRO A 412 -1.75 11.46 -11.57
N SER A 413 -2.89 11.73 -10.94
CA SER A 413 -3.82 12.81 -11.32
C SER A 413 -3.24 14.22 -11.13
N MET A 414 -2.15 14.38 -10.38
CA MET A 414 -1.51 15.67 -10.09
C MET A 414 -0.19 15.87 -10.84
N LYS A 415 0.30 14.87 -11.58
CA LYS A 415 1.57 14.95 -12.34
C LYS A 415 1.60 16.10 -13.34
N TYR A 416 0.45 16.47 -13.90
CA TYR A 416 0.34 17.58 -14.87
C TYR A 416 0.89 18.91 -14.31
N LYS A 417 0.84 19.12 -12.99
CA LYS A 417 1.38 20.32 -12.32
C LYS A 417 2.90 20.48 -12.50
N PHE A 418 3.61 19.40 -12.82
CA PHE A 418 5.07 19.37 -13.00
C PHE A 418 5.47 19.33 -14.48
N GLY A 419 4.54 19.25 -15.42
CA GLY A 419 4.86 19.28 -16.85
C GLY A 419 5.72 18.11 -17.31
N LYS A 420 6.81 18.42 -18.04
CA LYS A 420 7.67 17.44 -18.73
C LYS A 420 8.56 16.59 -17.82
N TYR A 421 8.58 16.90 -16.52
CA TYR A 421 9.47 16.23 -15.58
C TYR A 421 8.87 14.92 -15.02
N PHE A 422 7.61 14.61 -15.34
CA PHE A 422 6.88 13.42 -14.85
C PHE A 422 6.41 12.49 -15.96
#